data_AF-B7EE42-F1
#
_entry.id   AF-B7EE42-F1
#
_cell.length_a   1.000
_cell.length_b   1.000
_cell.length_c   1.000
_cell.angle_alpha   90.00
_cell.angle_beta   90.00
_cell.angle_gamma   90.00
#
_symmetry.space_group_name_H-M   'P 1'
#
loop_
_entity.id
_entity.type
_entity.pdbx_description
1 polymer ?
#
loop_
_entity_poly.entity_id
_entity_poly.type
_entity_poly.pdbx_seq_one_letter_code
_entity_poly.pdbx_strand_id
1 'polypeptide(L)'
;MLEKQSLGDFITRINSDKAVIVSVSPQSRASLAAFFGLSQSQVFRKLTALFKSMGVKAVYDTSSSRDLSLIEACSEFVTRYHQNQLSSGKEAGKNLPMLSSACPGWICYAEKTLGSFILPYISAVKSPQQAIGAAIKHHMVGKLGLKPHDVYHVTVMPCYDKKLEAVRDDFVFSVEDKDVTEVDSVLTTGEVLDLIQSRSVDFKTLEESPMDRLLTNVDDDGQLYGVSGGSGGYAETVFRHAAHVLFDRKIEGSVDFRILRNSDFREVTLEVEGKPVLKFALCYGFRNLQNIIRKIKMGKCEYHFIEVMACPSGCLNGGGQIKPAKGQSAKDLIQLLEDVYIQDVSVSNPFENPIAKRLYDEWLGQPGSENAKKYLHTKYHPVVKSVASQLQNW
;
A
#
# COMPACT_ATOMS: atom_id res chain seq x y z
N MET A 1 -22.13 -2.00 6.07
CA MET A 1 -20.78 -1.38 6.15
C MET A 1 -20.16 -1.25 4.76
N LEU A 2 -20.05 -2.33 3.97
CA LEU A 2 -19.55 -2.28 2.59
C LEU A 2 -20.45 -1.53 1.58
N GLU A 3 -21.76 -1.44 1.81
CA GLU A 3 -22.66 -0.62 0.98
C GLU A 3 -22.27 0.88 0.98
N LYS A 4 -21.66 1.35 2.07
CA LYS A 4 -21.07 2.70 2.22
C LYS A 4 -19.70 2.84 1.52
N GLN A 5 -19.24 1.80 0.83
CA GLN A 5 -17.98 1.76 0.08
C GLN A 5 -18.29 1.61 -1.42
N SER A 6 -19.25 2.36 -1.95
CA SER A 6 -19.72 2.25 -3.33
C SER A 6 -19.62 3.58 -4.08
N LEU A 7 -19.56 3.52 -5.42
CA LEU A 7 -19.59 4.71 -6.26
C LEU A 7 -20.86 5.55 -6.03
N GLY A 8 -22.01 4.91 -5.82
CA GLY A 8 -23.28 5.61 -5.54
C GLY A 8 -23.25 6.38 -4.22
N ASP A 9 -22.70 5.78 -3.15
CA ASP A 9 -22.54 6.47 -1.86
C ASP A 9 -21.55 7.65 -1.99
N PHE A 10 -20.46 7.48 -2.74
CA PHE A 10 -19.53 8.58 -3.04
C PHE A 10 -20.22 9.76 -3.75
N ILE A 11 -20.98 9.50 -4.81
CA ILE A 11 -21.72 10.54 -5.55
C ILE A 11 -22.75 11.24 -4.64
N THR A 12 -23.32 10.52 -3.68
CA THR A 12 -24.25 11.12 -2.70
C THR A 12 -23.50 12.01 -1.71
N ARG A 13 -22.37 11.55 -1.18
CA ARG A 13 -21.61 12.26 -0.14
C ARG A 13 -20.79 13.42 -0.64
N ILE A 14 -20.42 13.45 -1.92
CA ILE A 14 -19.70 14.59 -2.49
C ILE A 14 -20.50 15.90 -2.45
N ASN A 15 -21.83 15.79 -2.40
CA ASN A 15 -22.73 16.93 -2.26
C ASN A 15 -23.14 17.18 -0.79
N SER A 16 -22.46 16.55 0.18
CA SER A 16 -22.69 16.81 1.60
C SER A 16 -21.85 17.99 2.09
N ASP A 17 -22.11 18.46 3.31
CA ASP A 17 -21.36 19.58 3.93
C ASP A 17 -19.89 19.24 4.27
N LYS A 18 -19.46 17.99 4.09
CA LYS A 18 -18.08 17.57 4.37
C LYS A 18 -17.14 17.93 3.24
N ALA A 19 -15.93 18.37 3.60
CA ALA A 19 -14.84 18.54 2.65
C ALA A 19 -14.37 17.16 2.14
N VAL A 20 -14.51 16.92 0.84
CA VAL A 20 -14.04 15.68 0.22
C VAL A 20 -12.57 15.78 -0.17
N ILE A 21 -11.79 14.78 0.21
CA ILE A 21 -10.39 14.61 -0.22
C ILE A 21 -10.27 13.26 -0.89
N VAL A 22 -9.62 13.20 -2.06
CA VAL A 22 -9.41 11.95 -2.81
C VAL A 22 -7.91 11.64 -2.86
N SER A 23 -7.51 10.42 -2.52
CA SER A 23 -6.12 9.96 -2.67
C SER A 23 -6.03 8.82 -3.69
N VAL A 24 -5.26 9.00 -4.75
CA VAL A 24 -5.20 8.06 -5.89
C VAL A 24 -3.93 7.21 -5.81
N SER A 25 -4.08 5.89 -5.93
CA SER A 25 -2.94 4.98 -5.98
C SER A 25 -2.20 5.03 -7.33
N PRO A 26 -0.87 4.83 -7.33
CA PRO A 26 -0.10 4.80 -8.58
C PRO A 26 -0.53 3.66 -9.51
N GLN A 27 -0.99 2.52 -8.98
CA GLN A 27 -1.52 1.41 -9.78
C GLN A 27 -2.82 1.77 -10.49
N SER A 28 -3.72 2.51 -9.84
CA SER A 28 -4.94 3.01 -10.47
C SER A 28 -4.62 4.06 -11.54
N ARG A 29 -3.65 4.94 -11.29
CA ARG A 29 -3.15 5.90 -12.31
C ARG A 29 -2.61 5.17 -13.54
N ALA A 30 -1.73 4.19 -13.34
CA ALA A 30 -1.15 3.39 -14.44
C ALA A 30 -2.23 2.64 -15.23
N SER A 31 -3.24 2.08 -14.57
CA SER A 31 -4.33 1.37 -15.24
C SER A 31 -5.22 2.29 -16.08
N LEU A 32 -5.56 3.48 -15.58
CA LEU A 32 -6.28 4.49 -16.35
C LEU A 32 -5.43 5.06 -17.49
N ALA A 33 -4.13 5.26 -17.27
CA ALA A 33 -3.17 5.70 -18.28
C ALA A 33 -3.11 4.71 -19.46
N ALA A 34 -2.97 3.42 -19.16
CA ALA A 34 -3.00 2.37 -20.18
C ALA A 34 -4.33 2.34 -20.93
N PHE A 35 -5.47 2.48 -20.23
CA PHE A 35 -6.79 2.45 -20.84
C PHE A 35 -7.04 3.64 -21.79
N PHE A 36 -6.67 4.85 -21.37
CA PHE A 36 -6.85 6.05 -22.17
C PHE A 36 -5.69 6.32 -23.14
N GLY A 37 -4.59 5.56 -23.10
CA GLY A 37 -3.41 5.85 -23.92
C GLY A 37 -2.80 7.22 -23.60
N LEU A 38 -2.74 7.55 -22.32
CA LEU A 38 -2.18 8.80 -21.79
C LEU A 38 -1.02 8.48 -20.85
N SER A 39 -0.17 9.46 -20.55
CA SER A 39 0.85 9.33 -19.50
C SER A 39 0.22 9.37 -18.09
N GLN A 40 0.94 8.88 -17.09
CA GLN A 40 0.46 8.85 -15.71
C GLN A 40 0.22 10.26 -15.15
N SER A 41 1.10 11.21 -15.49
CA SER A 41 0.99 12.61 -15.08
C SER A 41 -0.21 13.30 -15.72
N GLN A 42 -0.47 13.08 -17.01
CA GLN A 42 -1.67 13.57 -17.70
C GLN A 42 -2.96 13.02 -17.09
N VAL A 43 -3.03 11.70 -16.85
CA VAL A 43 -4.18 11.08 -16.19
C VAL A 43 -4.41 11.70 -14.82
N PHE A 44 -3.37 11.94 -14.05
CA PHE A 44 -3.54 12.48 -12.71
C PHE A 44 -4.01 13.94 -12.71
N ARG A 45 -3.51 14.78 -13.64
CA ARG A 45 -4.02 16.14 -13.84
C ARG A 45 -5.47 16.17 -14.31
N LYS A 46 -5.88 15.25 -15.20
CA LYS A 46 -7.27 15.10 -15.66
C LYS A 46 -8.21 14.56 -14.58
N LEU A 47 -7.76 13.59 -13.79
CA LEU A 47 -8.49 13.13 -12.59
C LEU A 47 -8.66 14.28 -11.59
N THR A 48 -7.61 15.08 -11.40
CA THR A 48 -7.68 16.26 -10.53
C THR A 48 -8.73 17.25 -11.04
N ALA A 49 -8.74 17.56 -12.33
CA ALA A 49 -9.76 18.41 -12.96
C ALA A 49 -11.18 17.86 -12.76
N LEU A 50 -11.40 16.58 -13.05
CA LEU A 50 -12.70 15.92 -12.92
C LEU A 50 -13.20 15.92 -11.47
N PHE A 51 -12.35 15.54 -10.50
CA PHE A 51 -12.76 15.52 -9.10
C PHE A 51 -13.02 16.93 -8.57
N LYS A 52 -12.19 17.92 -8.93
CA LYS A 52 -12.40 19.32 -8.54
C LYS A 52 -13.69 19.88 -9.13
N SER A 53 -14.04 19.55 -10.38
CA SER A 53 -15.30 19.96 -10.99
C SER A 53 -16.53 19.35 -10.30
N MET A 54 -16.34 18.28 -9.51
CA MET A 54 -17.38 17.66 -8.69
C MET A 54 -17.41 18.19 -7.24
N GLY A 55 -16.56 19.14 -6.88
CA GLY A 55 -16.49 19.71 -5.53
C GLY A 55 -15.46 19.08 -4.59
N VAL A 56 -14.60 18.17 -5.08
CA VAL A 56 -13.49 17.63 -4.27
C VAL A 56 -12.52 18.76 -3.92
N LYS A 57 -12.19 18.90 -2.63
CA LYS A 57 -11.32 19.96 -2.13
C LYS A 57 -9.85 19.73 -2.47
N ALA A 58 -9.37 18.48 -2.42
CA ALA A 58 -7.99 18.12 -2.76
C ALA A 58 -7.87 16.70 -3.31
N VAL A 59 -6.91 16.50 -4.22
CA VAL A 59 -6.58 15.21 -4.84
C VAL A 59 -5.09 14.92 -4.65
N TYR A 60 -4.77 13.85 -3.92
CA TYR A 60 -3.39 13.48 -3.55
C TYR A 60 -2.96 12.14 -4.14
N ASP A 61 -1.65 11.85 -4.07
CA ASP A 61 -1.05 10.59 -4.49
C ASP A 61 -0.61 9.76 -3.27
N THR A 62 -1.03 8.49 -3.19
CA THR A 62 -0.63 7.60 -2.10
C THR A 62 0.85 7.18 -2.16
N SER A 63 1.60 7.61 -3.18
CA SER A 63 3.04 7.40 -3.27
C SER A 63 3.79 8.04 -2.10
N SER A 64 3.34 9.19 -1.60
CA SER A 64 3.95 9.87 -0.45
C SER A 64 3.79 9.08 0.85
N SER A 65 2.60 8.52 1.08
CA SER A 65 2.33 7.67 2.25
C SER A 65 2.94 6.28 2.12
N ARG A 66 3.13 5.79 0.90
CA ARG A 66 3.93 4.58 0.65
C ARG A 66 5.36 4.78 1.13
N ASP A 67 5.95 5.95 0.89
CA ASP A 67 7.31 6.23 1.36
C ASP A 67 7.40 6.19 2.89
N LEU A 68 6.39 6.70 3.61
CA LEU A 68 6.28 6.55 5.07
C LEU A 68 6.21 5.08 5.49
N SER A 69 5.32 4.29 4.87
CA SER A 69 5.20 2.86 5.16
C SER A 69 6.49 2.09 4.87
N LEU A 70 7.25 2.48 3.85
CA LEU A 70 8.53 1.84 3.52
C LEU A 70 9.62 2.19 4.53
N ILE A 71 9.71 3.45 4.95
CA ILE A 71 10.64 3.90 5.99
C ILE A 71 10.37 3.17 7.31
N GLU A 72 9.10 3.09 7.73
CA GLU A 72 8.72 2.36 8.93
C GLU A 72 8.98 0.85 8.80
N ALA A 73 8.75 0.24 7.64
CA ALA A 73 9.05 -1.17 7.41
C ALA A 73 10.55 -1.47 7.48
N CYS A 74 11.39 -0.55 6.99
CA CYS A 74 12.84 -0.63 7.12
C CYS A 74 13.27 -0.60 8.60
N SER A 75 12.75 0.38 9.36
CA SER A 75 13.03 0.52 10.79
C SER A 75 12.57 -0.70 11.59
N GLU A 76 11.37 -1.22 11.30
CA GLU A 76 10.84 -2.42 11.94
C GLU A 76 11.69 -3.66 11.60
N PHE A 77 12.09 -3.83 10.35
CA PHE A 77 12.93 -4.96 9.94
C PHE A 77 14.28 -4.95 10.64
N VAL A 78 14.99 -3.82 10.66
CA VAL A 78 16.29 -3.67 11.33
C VAL A 78 16.15 -3.99 12.82
N THR A 79 15.10 -3.50 13.47
CA THR A 79 14.81 -3.80 14.88
C THR A 79 14.59 -5.29 15.11
N ARG A 80 13.73 -5.93 14.31
CA ARG A 80 13.44 -7.37 14.41
C ARG A 80 14.68 -8.21 14.12
N TYR A 81 15.52 -7.80 13.18
CA TYR A 81 16.76 -8.47 12.82
C TYR A 81 17.76 -8.46 13.99
N HIS A 82 18.03 -7.29 14.58
CA HIS A 82 18.92 -7.19 15.75
C HIS A 82 18.40 -8.01 16.94
N GLN A 83 17.10 -7.95 17.22
CA GLN A 83 16.50 -8.77 18.29
C GLN A 83 16.68 -10.26 18.02
N ASN A 84 16.58 -10.71 16.77
CA ASN A 84 16.78 -12.10 16.40
C ASN A 84 18.22 -12.56 16.64
N GLN A 85 19.21 -11.72 16.34
CA GLN A 85 20.64 -12.00 16.57
C GLN A 85 21.01 -12.07 18.06
N LEU A 86 20.34 -11.29 18.89
CA LEU A 86 20.57 -11.27 20.35
C LEU A 86 19.85 -12.42 21.09
N SER A 87 18.82 -12.99 20.48
CA SER A 87 18.00 -14.03 21.11
C SER A 87 18.75 -15.37 21.12
N SER A 88 18.98 -15.93 22.31
CA SER A 88 19.53 -17.29 22.49
C SER A 88 18.47 -18.25 23.03
N GLY A 89 18.42 -19.50 22.54
CA GLY A 89 17.51 -20.53 23.04
C GLY A 89 16.13 -20.57 22.36
N LYS A 90 15.08 -21.02 23.07
CA LYS A 90 13.71 -21.26 22.52
C LYS A 90 12.95 -20.00 22.06
N GLU A 91 13.48 -18.81 22.32
CA GLU A 91 12.92 -17.54 21.84
C GLU A 91 13.65 -16.98 20.61
N ALA A 92 14.81 -17.57 20.25
CA ALA A 92 15.49 -17.29 18.99
C ALA A 92 14.56 -17.63 17.82
N GLY A 93 14.35 -16.69 16.90
CA GLY A 93 13.57 -16.93 15.68
C GLY A 93 12.11 -16.50 15.68
N LYS A 94 11.50 -16.04 16.79
CA LYS A 94 10.05 -15.71 16.80
C LYS A 94 9.67 -14.43 16.04
N ASN A 95 10.64 -13.61 15.64
CA ASN A 95 10.40 -12.31 14.99
C ASN A 95 10.67 -12.31 13.48
N LEU A 96 11.23 -13.40 12.91
CA LEU A 96 11.54 -13.54 11.48
C LEU A 96 11.05 -14.89 10.94
N PRO A 97 10.55 -14.98 9.68
CA PRO A 97 10.52 -13.92 8.68
C PRO A 97 9.56 -12.78 9.03
N MET A 98 9.93 -11.55 8.71
CA MET A 98 8.98 -10.43 8.69
C MET A 98 8.18 -10.49 7.39
N LEU A 99 6.85 -10.53 7.51
CA LEU A 99 5.91 -10.59 6.39
C LEU A 99 5.32 -9.19 6.17
N SER A 100 5.40 -8.65 4.96
CA SER A 100 4.79 -7.35 4.65
C SER A 100 3.27 -7.37 4.88
N SER A 101 2.70 -6.23 5.25
CA SER A 101 1.31 -6.10 5.68
C SER A 101 0.39 -5.34 4.70
N ALA A 102 0.93 -4.73 3.64
CA ALA A 102 0.19 -3.79 2.81
C ALA A 102 -0.99 -4.40 2.01
N CYS A 103 -1.01 -5.74 1.85
CA CYS A 103 -2.03 -6.48 1.11
C CYS A 103 -3.18 -6.94 2.02
N PRO A 104 -4.39 -6.36 1.90
CA PRO A 104 -5.48 -6.70 2.82
C PRO A 104 -6.03 -8.12 2.62
N GLY A 105 -5.96 -8.67 1.41
CA GLY A 105 -6.32 -10.06 1.14
C GLY A 105 -5.42 -11.06 1.89
N TRP A 106 -4.13 -10.73 2.04
CA TRP A 106 -3.20 -11.50 2.88
C TRP A 106 -3.58 -11.37 4.36
N ILE A 107 -3.77 -10.15 4.85
CA ILE A 107 -4.16 -9.91 6.25
C ILE A 107 -5.45 -10.64 6.61
N CYS A 108 -6.49 -10.53 5.77
CA CYS A 108 -7.76 -11.23 5.94
C CYS A 108 -7.57 -12.75 6.03
N TYR A 109 -6.72 -13.33 5.17
CA TYR A 109 -6.42 -14.75 5.21
C TYR A 109 -5.69 -15.16 6.50
N ALA A 110 -4.71 -14.37 6.92
CA ALA A 110 -3.95 -14.60 8.15
C ALA A 110 -4.87 -14.60 9.38
N GLU A 111 -5.68 -13.55 9.54
CA GLU A 111 -6.57 -13.38 10.70
C GLU A 111 -7.70 -14.42 10.74
N LYS A 112 -8.28 -14.77 9.59
CA LYS A 112 -9.45 -15.68 9.52
C LYS A 112 -9.11 -17.16 9.46
N THR A 113 -7.94 -17.52 8.92
CA THR A 113 -7.62 -18.91 8.56
C THR A 113 -6.38 -19.45 9.26
N LEU A 114 -5.35 -18.62 9.45
CA LEU A 114 -4.08 -19.07 10.02
C LEU A 114 -4.03 -18.90 11.53
N GLY A 115 -4.70 -17.88 12.08
CA GLY A 115 -4.81 -17.67 13.52
C GLY A 115 -3.50 -17.16 14.15
N SER A 116 -3.38 -17.30 15.48
CA SER A 116 -2.38 -16.60 16.29
C SER A 116 -0.92 -16.91 15.97
N PHE A 117 -0.61 -18.07 15.36
CA PHE A 117 0.79 -18.45 15.12
C PHE A 117 1.48 -17.57 14.07
N ILE A 118 0.73 -17.02 13.10
CA ILE A 118 1.32 -16.28 11.98
C ILE A 118 1.36 -14.77 12.22
N LEU A 119 0.42 -14.24 13.02
CA LEU A 119 0.27 -12.80 13.22
C LEU A 119 1.53 -12.11 13.77
N PRO A 120 2.35 -12.72 14.66
CA PRO A 120 3.60 -12.11 15.12
C PRO A 120 4.63 -11.87 14.01
N TYR A 121 4.58 -12.65 12.93
CA TYR A 121 5.47 -12.49 11.79
C TYR A 121 5.06 -11.34 10.87
N ILE A 122 3.83 -10.82 10.98
CA ILE A 122 3.33 -9.73 10.13
C ILE A 122 3.90 -8.40 10.63
N SER A 123 4.38 -7.57 9.71
CA SER A 123 4.78 -6.19 9.95
C SER A 123 3.64 -5.39 10.56
N ALA A 124 3.90 -4.66 11.64
CA ALA A 124 2.88 -3.82 12.26
C ALA A 124 2.58 -2.54 11.46
N VAL A 125 3.39 -2.22 10.45
CA VAL A 125 3.25 -0.99 9.67
C VAL A 125 1.95 -0.98 8.88
N LYS A 126 1.22 0.14 8.94
CA LYS A 126 0.00 0.40 8.18
C LYS A 126 0.30 0.43 6.68
N SER A 127 -0.68 0.04 5.87
CA SER A 127 -0.56 0.14 4.41
C SER A 127 -0.54 1.61 3.96
N PRO A 128 -0.10 1.91 2.73
CA PRO A 128 -0.08 3.27 2.21
C PRO A 128 -1.45 3.95 2.23
N GLN A 129 -2.55 3.19 2.06
CA GLN A 129 -3.92 3.69 2.17
C GLN A 129 -4.20 4.26 3.57
N GLN A 130 -3.88 3.48 4.60
CA GLN A 130 -4.16 3.91 5.97
C GLN A 130 -3.16 4.95 6.45
N ALA A 131 -1.90 4.87 6.01
CA ALA A 131 -0.89 5.89 6.28
C ALA A 131 -1.30 7.27 5.71
N ILE A 132 -1.89 7.35 4.50
CA ILE A 132 -2.38 8.64 3.99
C ILE A 132 -3.63 9.13 4.72
N GLY A 133 -4.53 8.21 5.12
CA GLY A 133 -5.70 8.56 5.94
C GLY A 133 -5.30 9.14 7.29
N ALA A 134 -4.33 8.51 7.95
CA ALA A 134 -3.73 9.00 9.19
C ALA A 134 -3.08 10.38 8.99
N ALA A 135 -2.24 10.53 7.95
CA ALA A 135 -1.59 11.80 7.64
C ALA A 135 -2.58 12.94 7.44
N ILE A 136 -3.64 12.69 6.66
CA ILE A 136 -4.69 13.67 6.41
C ILE A 136 -5.40 14.05 7.70
N LYS A 137 -5.96 13.07 8.44
CA LYS A 137 -6.90 13.38 9.53
C LYS A 137 -6.25 13.65 10.88
N HIS A 138 -5.03 13.19 11.13
CA HIS A 138 -4.32 13.48 12.38
C HIS A 138 -3.39 14.69 12.29
N HIS A 139 -2.97 15.10 11.10
CA HIS A 139 -1.96 16.15 10.96
C HIS A 139 -2.30 17.22 9.92
N MET A 140 -2.60 16.83 8.68
CA MET A 140 -2.74 17.82 7.59
C MET A 140 -4.06 18.58 7.60
N VAL A 141 -5.09 18.06 8.26
CA VAL A 141 -6.43 18.67 8.28
C VAL A 141 -6.43 20.09 8.85
N GLY A 142 -5.59 20.36 9.86
CA GLY A 142 -5.42 21.70 10.42
C GLY A 142 -4.80 22.69 9.41
N LYS A 143 -3.84 22.23 8.59
CA LYS A 143 -3.25 23.03 7.51
C LYS A 143 -4.25 23.37 6.40
N LEU A 144 -5.36 22.62 6.31
CA LEU A 144 -6.46 22.85 5.36
C LEU A 144 -7.59 23.71 5.96
N GLY A 145 -7.45 24.16 7.21
CA GLY A 145 -8.49 24.90 7.95
C GLY A 145 -9.72 24.06 8.26
N LEU A 146 -9.55 22.75 8.47
CA LEU A 146 -10.64 21.79 8.69
C LEU A 146 -10.45 21.06 10.03
N LYS A 147 -11.52 20.43 10.53
CA LYS A 147 -11.44 19.41 11.59
C LYS A 147 -11.49 17.99 11.01
N PRO A 148 -10.96 16.98 11.73
CA PRO A 148 -10.98 15.60 11.26
C PRO A 148 -12.38 15.07 10.88
N HIS A 149 -13.40 15.43 11.65
CA HIS A 149 -14.78 14.98 11.43
C HIS A 149 -15.49 15.67 10.25
N ASP A 150 -14.96 16.81 9.79
CA ASP A 150 -15.46 17.57 8.62
C ASP A 150 -14.91 17.02 7.30
N VAL A 151 -13.96 16.08 7.35
CA VAL A 151 -13.34 15.47 6.17
C VAL A 151 -14.00 14.14 5.83
N TYR A 152 -14.40 14.00 4.56
CA TYR A 152 -14.73 12.72 3.94
C TYR A 152 -13.58 12.33 2.99
N HIS A 153 -12.70 11.45 3.45
CA HIS A 153 -11.52 11.00 2.74
C HIS A 153 -11.82 9.71 1.97
N VAL A 154 -11.60 9.77 0.66
CA VAL A 154 -11.83 8.69 -0.29
C VAL A 154 -10.49 8.28 -0.89
N THR A 155 -10.28 6.98 -1.07
CA THR A 155 -9.09 6.49 -1.79
C THR A 155 -9.47 5.76 -3.07
N VAL A 156 -8.63 5.86 -4.10
CA VAL A 156 -8.78 5.13 -5.37
C VAL A 156 -7.72 4.04 -5.45
N MET A 157 -8.18 2.79 -5.45
CA MET A 157 -7.32 1.61 -5.24
C MET A 157 -7.51 0.53 -6.31
N PRO A 158 -6.48 -0.29 -6.61
CA PRO A 158 -6.58 -1.35 -7.61
C PRO A 158 -7.28 -2.62 -7.08
N CYS A 159 -7.83 -2.61 -5.86
CA CYS A 159 -8.27 -3.81 -5.15
C CYS A 159 -9.55 -3.59 -4.36
N TYR A 160 -10.47 -4.56 -4.41
CA TYR A 160 -11.69 -4.53 -3.58
C TYR A 160 -11.39 -4.75 -2.09
N ASP A 161 -10.37 -5.54 -1.74
CA ASP A 161 -10.04 -5.83 -0.33
C ASP A 161 -9.58 -4.56 0.42
N LYS A 162 -9.20 -3.50 -0.29
CA LYS A 162 -8.92 -2.18 0.31
C LYS A 162 -10.16 -1.55 0.95
N LYS A 163 -11.38 -1.89 0.48
CA LYS A 163 -12.65 -1.55 1.15
C LYS A 163 -12.76 -2.27 2.49
N LEU A 164 -12.33 -3.53 2.58
CA LEU A 164 -12.31 -4.29 3.84
C LEU A 164 -11.30 -3.71 4.82
N GLU A 165 -10.15 -3.23 4.34
CA GLU A 165 -9.16 -2.54 5.17
C GLU A 165 -9.70 -1.21 5.72
N ALA A 166 -10.38 -0.41 4.90
CA ALA A 166 -10.92 0.90 5.30
C ALA A 166 -11.93 0.82 6.44
N VAL A 167 -12.67 -0.28 6.53
CA VAL A 167 -13.75 -0.44 7.50
C VAL A 167 -13.33 -1.17 8.79
N ARG A 168 -12.03 -1.37 9.02
CA ARG A 168 -11.55 -1.97 10.28
C ARG A 168 -11.70 -0.99 11.44
N ASP A 169 -12.18 -1.49 12.56
CA ASP A 169 -12.31 -0.71 13.80
C ASP A 169 -10.95 -0.19 14.32
N ASP A 170 -9.84 -0.86 13.96
CA ASP A 170 -8.47 -0.43 14.27
C ASP A 170 -8.10 0.94 13.67
N PHE A 171 -8.88 1.44 12.70
CA PHE A 171 -8.64 2.71 12.00
C PHE A 171 -9.74 3.74 12.27
N VAL A 172 -10.45 3.57 13.39
CA VAL A 172 -11.41 4.53 13.94
C VAL A 172 -10.84 5.13 15.22
N PHE A 173 -10.94 6.45 15.34
CA PHE A 173 -10.49 7.20 16.52
C PHE A 173 -11.52 8.26 16.90
N SER A 174 -11.59 8.63 18.17
CA SER A 174 -12.55 9.62 18.66
C SER A 174 -11.91 10.99 18.83
N VAL A 175 -12.57 12.05 18.34
CA VAL A 175 -12.18 13.45 18.52
C VAL A 175 -13.43 14.27 18.82
N GLU A 176 -13.41 15.05 19.91
CA GLU A 176 -14.58 15.85 20.35
C GLU A 176 -15.86 14.98 20.47
N ASP A 177 -15.73 13.79 21.08
CA ASP A 177 -16.81 12.79 21.25
C ASP A 177 -17.47 12.29 19.95
N LYS A 178 -16.80 12.48 18.80
CA LYS A 178 -17.21 11.95 17.50
C LYS A 178 -16.21 10.91 17.01
N ASP A 179 -16.73 9.78 16.55
CA ASP A 179 -15.91 8.76 15.89
C ASP A 179 -15.55 9.19 14.46
N VAL A 180 -14.27 9.07 14.14
CA VAL A 180 -13.67 9.45 12.87
C VAL A 180 -12.88 8.28 12.33
N THR A 181 -13.19 7.86 11.10
CA THR A 181 -12.42 6.83 10.38
C THR A 181 -11.29 7.48 9.58
N GLU A 182 -10.09 6.90 9.54
CA GLU A 182 -8.95 7.45 8.77
C GLU A 182 -9.24 7.50 7.25
N VAL A 183 -9.93 6.48 6.73
CA VAL A 183 -10.38 6.39 5.33
C VAL A 183 -11.87 6.07 5.31
N ASP A 184 -12.70 7.01 4.86
CA ASP A 184 -14.15 6.86 4.91
C ASP A 184 -14.68 5.98 3.77
N SER A 185 -14.04 6.00 2.60
CA SER A 185 -14.47 5.22 1.44
C SER A 185 -13.33 4.85 0.51
N VAL A 186 -13.50 3.75 -0.21
CA VAL A 186 -12.58 3.30 -1.27
C VAL A 186 -13.37 3.08 -2.55
N LEU A 187 -12.91 3.73 -3.61
CA LEU A 187 -13.31 3.46 -4.99
C LEU A 187 -12.25 2.58 -5.64
N THR A 188 -12.68 1.63 -6.45
CA THR A 188 -11.76 0.87 -7.29
C THR A 188 -11.41 1.62 -8.57
N THR A 189 -10.32 1.24 -9.23
CA THR A 189 -9.97 1.78 -10.55
C THR A 189 -11.13 1.62 -11.55
N GLY A 190 -11.80 0.46 -11.54
CA GLY A 190 -12.98 0.22 -12.37
C GLY A 190 -14.15 1.16 -12.04
N GLU A 191 -14.43 1.39 -10.77
CA GLU A 191 -15.51 2.33 -10.36
C GLU A 191 -15.20 3.78 -10.76
N VAL A 192 -13.92 4.19 -10.78
CA VAL A 192 -13.52 5.50 -11.32
C VAL A 192 -13.69 5.55 -12.84
N LEU A 193 -13.41 4.46 -13.55
CA LEU A 193 -13.69 4.38 -14.98
C LEU A 193 -15.20 4.50 -15.26
N ASP A 194 -16.04 3.81 -14.48
CA ASP A 194 -17.50 3.91 -14.59
C ASP A 194 -17.98 5.35 -14.31
N LEU A 195 -17.39 6.02 -13.32
CA LEU A 195 -17.65 7.44 -13.04
C LEU A 195 -17.32 8.32 -14.24
N ILE A 196 -16.14 8.15 -14.84
CA ILE A 196 -15.72 8.92 -16.03
C ILE A 196 -16.71 8.72 -17.17
N GLN A 197 -17.08 7.47 -17.45
CA GLN A 197 -17.98 7.12 -18.55
C GLN A 197 -19.42 7.63 -18.32
N SER A 198 -19.92 7.54 -17.08
CA SER A 198 -21.28 8.00 -16.73
C SER A 198 -21.47 9.51 -16.83
N ARG A 199 -20.38 10.29 -16.73
CA ARG A 199 -20.43 11.76 -16.83
C ARG A 199 -20.46 12.27 -18.27
N SER A 200 -20.36 11.39 -19.28
CA SER A 200 -20.26 11.75 -20.70
C SER A 200 -19.14 12.76 -21.01
N VAL A 201 -18.09 12.77 -20.18
CA VAL A 201 -16.89 13.58 -20.38
C VAL A 201 -15.93 12.81 -21.28
N ASP A 202 -15.47 13.42 -22.37
CA ASP A 202 -14.34 12.89 -23.12
C ASP A 202 -13.05 13.12 -22.31
N PHE A 203 -12.68 12.12 -21.52
CA PHE A 203 -11.54 12.20 -20.61
C PHE A 203 -10.22 12.50 -21.34
N LYS A 204 -10.07 12.06 -22.60
CA LYS A 204 -8.86 12.32 -23.37
C LYS A 204 -8.68 13.81 -23.64
N THR A 205 -9.77 14.50 -23.98
CA THR A 205 -9.75 15.92 -24.35
C THR A 205 -10.04 16.86 -23.18
N LEU A 206 -10.42 16.34 -22.00
CA LEU A 206 -10.60 17.13 -20.78
C LEU A 206 -9.37 17.99 -20.46
N GLU A 207 -9.58 19.27 -20.19
CA GLU A 207 -8.49 20.18 -19.78
C GLU A 207 -7.83 19.70 -18.47
N GLU A 208 -6.51 19.85 -18.40
CA GLU A 208 -5.71 19.44 -17.25
C GLU A 208 -5.73 20.50 -16.14
N SER A 209 -5.87 20.07 -14.88
CA SER A 209 -5.67 20.94 -13.71
C SER A 209 -4.33 20.65 -13.03
N PRO A 210 -3.69 21.66 -12.40
CA PRO A 210 -2.51 21.43 -11.57
C PRO A 210 -2.76 20.40 -10.46
N MET A 211 -1.76 19.57 -10.17
CA MET A 211 -1.84 18.59 -9.09
C MET A 211 -1.74 19.28 -7.72
N ASP A 212 -2.52 18.83 -6.73
CA ASP A 212 -2.36 19.32 -5.36
C ASP A 212 -1.05 18.75 -4.76
N ARG A 213 -0.10 19.61 -4.40
CA ARG A 213 1.29 19.21 -4.08
C ARG A 213 1.50 18.73 -2.64
N LEU A 214 0.57 19.01 -1.73
CA LEU A 214 0.79 18.85 -0.28
C LEU A 214 1.19 17.42 0.14
N LEU A 215 0.55 16.41 -0.44
CA LEU A 215 0.83 14.99 -0.22
C LEU A 215 1.06 14.24 -1.54
N THR A 216 1.53 14.93 -2.57
CA THR A 216 1.76 14.35 -3.90
C THR A 216 3.25 14.34 -4.22
N ASN A 217 3.78 13.17 -4.57
CA ASN A 217 5.16 13.02 -5.02
C ASN A 217 5.31 13.54 -6.46
N VAL A 218 5.45 14.87 -6.57
CA VAL A 218 5.66 15.57 -7.84
C VAL A 218 6.75 16.62 -7.64
N ASP A 219 7.71 16.68 -8.56
CA ASP A 219 8.75 17.71 -8.53
C ASP A 219 8.24 19.03 -9.12
N ASP A 220 9.10 20.04 -9.18
CA ASP A 220 8.73 21.39 -9.64
C ASP A 220 8.41 21.45 -11.14
N ASP A 221 8.93 20.50 -11.92
CA ASP A 221 8.64 20.34 -13.35
C ASP A 221 7.33 19.56 -13.62
N GLY A 222 6.68 19.07 -12.56
CA GLY A 222 5.43 18.33 -12.67
C GLY A 222 5.62 16.84 -13.00
N GLN A 223 6.82 16.31 -12.84
CA GLN A 223 7.17 14.91 -13.00
C GLN A 223 6.87 14.14 -11.71
N LEU A 224 6.19 13.00 -11.85
CA LEU A 224 5.89 12.13 -10.73
C LEU A 224 7.12 11.31 -10.32
N TYR A 225 7.26 11.04 -9.02
CA TYR A 225 8.33 10.19 -8.51
C TYR A 225 7.85 9.18 -7.46
N GLY A 226 8.58 8.08 -7.31
CA GLY A 226 8.23 7.01 -6.37
C GLY A 226 9.22 5.85 -6.40
N VAL A 227 8.85 4.73 -5.78
CA VAL A 227 9.72 3.55 -5.76
C VAL A 227 9.48 2.62 -6.95
N SER A 228 10.50 1.83 -7.27
CA SER A 228 10.38 0.69 -8.17
C SER A 228 9.38 -0.35 -7.66
N GLY A 229 8.65 -0.97 -8.58
CA GLY A 229 7.75 -2.10 -8.30
C GLY A 229 6.28 -1.73 -8.18
N GLY A 230 5.46 -2.30 -9.08
CA GLY A 230 4.01 -2.11 -9.14
C GLY A 230 3.23 -2.63 -7.93
N SER A 231 3.89 -3.32 -7.00
CA SER A 231 3.33 -3.88 -5.77
C SER A 231 3.90 -3.24 -4.50
N GLY A 232 4.47 -2.04 -4.59
CA GLY A 232 4.85 -1.25 -3.43
C GLY A 232 6.33 -1.31 -3.04
N GLY A 233 7.13 -2.20 -3.65
CA GLY A 233 8.60 -2.15 -3.57
C GLY A 233 9.18 -2.43 -2.18
N TYR A 234 8.47 -3.17 -1.32
CA TYR A 234 8.87 -3.42 0.07
C TYR A 234 10.13 -4.28 0.14
N ALA A 235 10.18 -5.41 -0.56
CA ALA A 235 11.34 -6.30 -0.50
C ALA A 235 12.60 -5.59 -0.98
N GLU A 236 12.53 -4.85 -2.09
CA GLU A 236 13.69 -4.12 -2.62
C GLU A 236 14.14 -3.02 -1.66
N THR A 237 13.22 -2.17 -1.20
CA THR A 237 13.56 -1.03 -0.33
C THR A 237 14.14 -1.48 1.00
N VAL A 238 13.49 -2.45 1.65
CA VAL A 238 13.96 -3.01 2.93
C VAL A 238 15.29 -3.74 2.75
N PHE A 239 15.48 -4.46 1.64
CA PHE A 239 16.74 -5.15 1.36
C PHE A 239 17.90 -4.17 1.19
N ARG A 240 17.73 -3.09 0.41
CA ARG A 240 18.75 -2.05 0.23
C ARG A 240 19.09 -1.36 1.54
N HIS A 241 18.07 -0.97 2.31
CA HIS A 241 18.27 -0.29 3.57
C HIS A 241 18.97 -1.20 4.59
N ALA A 242 18.52 -2.45 4.73
CA ALA A 242 19.11 -3.43 5.63
C ALA A 242 20.56 -3.76 5.24
N ALA A 243 20.85 -3.94 3.95
CA ALA A 243 22.20 -4.19 3.46
C ALA A 243 23.17 -3.07 3.86
N HIS A 244 22.72 -1.82 3.74
CA HIS A 244 23.53 -0.67 4.12
C HIS A 244 23.67 -0.54 5.65
N VAL A 245 22.57 -0.53 6.40
CA VAL A 245 22.59 -0.25 7.85
C VAL A 245 23.20 -1.40 8.66
N LEU A 246 22.95 -2.65 8.28
CA LEU A 246 23.40 -3.82 9.05
C LEU A 246 24.78 -4.32 8.64
N PHE A 247 25.20 -4.10 7.39
CA PHE A 247 26.40 -4.72 6.81
C PHE A 247 27.32 -3.75 6.05
N ASP A 248 27.01 -2.45 6.05
CA ASP A 248 27.74 -1.43 5.30
C ASP A 248 27.89 -1.78 3.80
N ARG A 249 26.86 -2.40 3.23
CA ARG A 249 26.79 -2.75 1.81
C ARG A 249 25.78 -1.88 1.08
N LYS A 250 26.29 -0.86 0.38
CA LYS A 250 25.48 -0.05 -0.53
C LYS A 250 25.20 -0.83 -1.82
N ILE A 251 23.92 -0.99 -2.15
CA ILE A 251 23.49 -1.64 -3.40
C ILE A 251 23.11 -0.55 -4.39
N GLU A 252 23.86 -0.46 -5.48
CA GLU A 252 23.61 0.47 -6.59
C GLU A 252 23.03 -0.28 -7.80
N GLY A 253 22.36 0.44 -8.70
CA GLY A 253 21.68 -0.19 -9.86
C GLY A 253 20.50 -1.06 -9.46
N SER A 254 20.03 -1.96 -10.34
CA SER A 254 18.88 -2.84 -10.10
C SER A 254 19.20 -3.99 -9.13
N VAL A 255 18.22 -4.41 -8.31
CA VAL A 255 18.33 -5.65 -7.53
C VAL A 255 17.87 -6.83 -8.38
N ASP A 256 18.75 -7.81 -8.59
CA ASP A 256 18.42 -9.02 -9.34
C ASP A 256 17.68 -10.04 -8.46
N PHE A 257 16.36 -10.07 -8.60
CA PHE A 257 15.49 -11.05 -7.95
C PHE A 257 15.39 -12.32 -8.81
N ARG A 258 16.04 -13.40 -8.35
CA ARG A 258 16.08 -14.69 -9.05
C ARG A 258 14.72 -15.38 -8.98
N ILE A 259 14.23 -15.85 -10.13
CA ILE A 259 13.00 -16.64 -10.23
C ILE A 259 13.26 -18.05 -9.69
N LEU A 260 12.43 -18.51 -8.75
CA LEU A 260 12.55 -19.87 -8.20
C LEU A 260 11.63 -20.88 -8.89
N ARG A 261 10.32 -20.61 -8.83
CA ARG A 261 9.29 -21.54 -9.33
C ARG A 261 8.47 -20.94 -10.47
N ASN A 262 8.19 -19.66 -10.37
CA ASN A 262 7.40 -18.87 -11.31
C ASN A 262 7.70 -17.38 -11.07
N SER A 263 7.25 -16.51 -11.97
CA SER A 263 7.44 -15.05 -11.88
C SER A 263 6.90 -14.43 -10.58
N ASP A 264 5.93 -15.10 -9.93
CA ASP A 264 5.31 -14.68 -8.67
C ASP A 264 6.06 -15.16 -7.42
N PHE A 265 7.16 -15.89 -7.59
CA PHE A 265 8.04 -16.26 -6.49
C PHE A 265 9.50 -16.08 -6.87
N ARG A 266 10.04 -14.94 -6.41
CA ARG A 266 11.43 -14.54 -6.63
C ARG A 266 12.15 -14.33 -5.30
N GLU A 267 13.45 -14.51 -5.28
CA GLU A 267 14.28 -14.28 -4.09
C GLU A 267 15.53 -13.45 -4.39
N VAL A 268 16.08 -12.85 -3.34
CA VAL A 268 17.38 -12.19 -3.38
C VAL A 268 18.13 -12.50 -2.09
N THR A 269 19.44 -12.69 -2.20
CA THR A 269 20.33 -12.99 -1.08
C THR A 269 21.48 -12.00 -1.07
N LEU A 270 21.79 -11.45 0.10
CA LEU A 270 23.05 -10.74 0.34
C LEU A 270 24.03 -11.70 0.98
N GLU A 271 25.21 -11.84 0.37
CA GLU A 271 26.32 -12.58 0.94
C GLU A 271 27.42 -11.63 1.43
N VAL A 272 27.92 -11.86 2.64
CA VAL A 272 29.06 -11.16 3.21
C VAL A 272 30.05 -12.22 3.67
N GLU A 273 31.30 -12.14 3.19
CA GLU A 273 32.35 -13.13 3.48
C GLU A 273 31.92 -14.58 3.16
N GLY A 274 31.17 -14.76 2.06
CA GLY A 274 30.67 -16.06 1.63
C GLY A 274 29.54 -16.65 2.49
N LYS A 275 28.97 -15.87 3.42
CA LYS A 275 27.81 -16.28 4.24
C LYS A 275 26.55 -15.52 3.83
N PRO A 276 25.41 -16.19 3.65
CA PRO A 276 24.14 -15.50 3.40
C PRO A 276 23.68 -14.79 4.67
N VAL A 277 23.71 -13.46 4.66
CA VAL A 277 23.37 -12.63 5.83
C VAL A 277 21.96 -12.02 5.74
N LEU A 278 21.45 -11.82 4.52
CA LEU A 278 20.06 -11.45 4.26
C LEU A 278 19.51 -12.36 3.16
N LYS A 279 18.28 -12.81 3.32
CA LYS A 279 17.57 -13.66 2.35
C LYS A 279 16.11 -13.21 2.29
N PHE A 280 15.70 -12.64 1.16
CA PHE A 280 14.42 -11.96 0.99
C PHE A 280 13.64 -12.62 -0.14
N ALA A 281 12.31 -12.55 -0.08
CA ALA A 281 11.45 -13.08 -1.14
C ALA A 281 10.30 -12.16 -1.50
N LEU A 282 9.94 -12.17 -2.79
CA LEU A 282 8.65 -11.77 -3.30
C LEU A 282 7.78 -13.03 -3.37
N CYS A 283 6.63 -13.03 -2.69
CA CYS A 283 5.70 -14.15 -2.62
C CYS A 283 4.29 -13.69 -3.00
N TYR A 284 3.96 -13.80 -4.28
CA TYR A 284 2.68 -13.37 -4.83
C TYR A 284 1.79 -14.57 -5.14
N GLY A 285 0.49 -14.41 -4.94
CA GLY A 285 -0.51 -15.45 -5.17
C GLY A 285 -0.66 -16.44 -4.00
N PHE A 286 -1.91 -16.82 -3.70
CA PHE A 286 -2.23 -17.75 -2.61
C PHE A 286 -1.51 -19.10 -2.67
N ARG A 287 -1.23 -19.62 -3.87
CA ARG A 287 -0.49 -20.88 -4.03
C ARG A 287 0.93 -20.80 -3.47
N ASN A 288 1.64 -19.72 -3.77
CA ASN A 288 3.00 -19.50 -3.26
C ASN A 288 2.95 -19.21 -1.75
N LEU A 289 2.00 -18.37 -1.33
CA LEU A 289 1.78 -18.03 0.08
C LEU A 289 1.56 -19.27 0.95
N GLN A 290 0.65 -20.17 0.57
CA GLN A 290 0.38 -21.41 1.32
C GLN A 290 1.64 -22.26 1.53
N ASN A 291 2.55 -22.29 0.55
CA ASN A 291 3.82 -23.00 0.67
C ASN A 291 4.75 -22.33 1.69
N ILE A 292 4.86 -21.00 1.66
CA ILE A 292 5.64 -20.22 2.64
C ILE A 292 5.10 -20.43 4.06
N ILE A 293 3.77 -20.34 4.24
CA ILE A 293 3.14 -20.51 5.55
C ILE A 293 3.42 -21.91 6.12
N ARG A 294 3.37 -22.96 5.29
CA ARG A 294 3.77 -24.31 5.71
C ARG A 294 5.23 -24.36 6.17
N LYS A 295 6.16 -23.72 5.44
CA LYS A 295 7.57 -23.64 5.84
C LYS A 295 7.76 -22.92 7.17
N ILE A 296 7.06 -21.79 7.38
CA ILE A 296 7.10 -21.04 8.64
C ILE A 296 6.58 -21.92 9.78
N LYS A 297 5.41 -22.55 9.62
CA LYS A 297 4.80 -23.44 10.62
C LYS A 297 5.72 -24.61 11.00
N MET A 298 6.52 -25.11 10.05
CA MET A 298 7.46 -26.20 10.26
C MET A 298 8.83 -25.75 10.79
N GLY A 299 9.07 -24.44 10.96
CA GLY A 299 10.39 -23.90 11.33
C GLY A 299 11.45 -24.09 10.24
N LYS A 300 11.05 -24.19 8.97
CA LYS A 300 11.92 -24.43 7.80
C LYS A 300 11.95 -23.24 6.83
N CYS A 301 11.55 -22.05 7.29
CA CYS A 301 11.61 -20.84 6.48
C CYS A 301 12.96 -20.15 6.70
N GLU A 302 13.73 -19.98 5.62
CA GLU A 302 15.07 -19.39 5.67
C GLU A 302 15.08 -17.89 5.31
N TYR A 303 13.92 -17.34 4.96
CA TYR A 303 13.81 -15.92 4.63
C TYR A 303 13.80 -15.08 5.90
N HIS A 304 14.43 -13.92 5.81
CA HIS A 304 14.37 -12.88 6.84
C HIS A 304 13.19 -11.94 6.58
N PHE A 305 12.88 -11.67 5.31
CA PHE A 305 11.75 -10.83 4.92
C PHE A 305 11.02 -11.44 3.73
N ILE A 306 9.69 -11.33 3.71
CA ILE A 306 8.85 -11.78 2.60
C ILE A 306 7.83 -10.69 2.29
N GLU A 307 7.87 -10.15 1.07
CA GLU A 307 6.79 -9.32 0.53
C GLU A 307 5.67 -10.24 0.05
N VAL A 308 4.47 -10.06 0.60
CA VAL A 308 3.33 -10.93 0.37
C VAL A 308 2.22 -10.18 -0.35
N MET A 309 1.79 -10.73 -1.49
CA MET A 309 0.61 -10.29 -2.21
C MET A 309 -0.35 -11.45 -2.43
N ALA A 310 -1.65 -11.24 -2.19
CA ALA A 310 -2.68 -12.25 -2.42
C ALA A 310 -2.90 -12.53 -3.92
N CYS A 311 -2.80 -11.50 -4.76
CA CYS A 311 -2.95 -11.59 -6.21
C CYS A 311 -1.65 -12.09 -6.87
N PRO A 312 -1.72 -13.02 -7.85
CA PRO A 312 -0.65 -13.24 -8.82
C PRO A 312 -0.29 -11.92 -9.51
N SER A 313 0.99 -11.67 -9.81
CA SER A 313 1.52 -10.41 -10.34
C SER A 313 1.25 -9.18 -9.46
N GLY A 314 0.84 -9.40 -8.20
CA GLY A 314 0.65 -8.36 -7.20
C GLY A 314 -0.43 -7.32 -7.55
N CYS A 315 -0.22 -6.06 -7.17
CA CYS A 315 -1.27 -5.04 -7.17
C CYS A 315 -1.74 -4.61 -8.57
N LEU A 316 -0.90 -4.75 -9.61
CA LEU A 316 -1.29 -4.42 -10.99
C LEU A 316 -2.34 -5.39 -11.55
N ASN A 317 -2.45 -6.59 -10.98
CA ASN A 317 -3.50 -7.56 -11.26
C ASN A 317 -4.57 -7.59 -10.15
N GLY A 318 -4.72 -6.50 -9.40
CA GLY A 318 -5.72 -6.38 -8.35
C GLY A 318 -7.14 -6.52 -8.90
N GLY A 319 -8.04 -7.10 -8.11
CA GLY A 319 -9.41 -7.40 -8.55
C GLY A 319 -10.23 -6.17 -8.99
N GLY A 320 -9.87 -4.99 -8.50
CA GLY A 320 -10.52 -3.70 -8.79
C GLY A 320 -9.91 -2.93 -9.97
N GLN A 321 -8.92 -3.51 -10.66
CA GLN A 321 -8.37 -2.95 -11.89
C GLN A 321 -9.36 -3.04 -13.06
N ILE A 322 -9.12 -2.21 -14.06
CA ILE A 322 -9.83 -2.27 -15.35
C ILE A 322 -9.58 -3.66 -15.97
N LYS A 323 -10.65 -4.28 -16.49
CA LYS A 323 -10.57 -5.62 -17.07
C LYS A 323 -9.91 -5.59 -18.45
N PRO A 324 -9.28 -6.70 -18.90
CA PRO A 324 -8.73 -6.81 -20.24
C PRO A 324 -9.76 -6.48 -21.31
N ALA A 325 -9.32 -5.77 -22.35
CA ALA A 325 -10.15 -5.51 -23.51
C ALA A 325 -10.49 -6.82 -24.25
N LYS A 326 -11.54 -6.80 -25.07
CA LYS A 326 -11.92 -7.98 -25.88
C LYS A 326 -10.74 -8.40 -26.77
N GLY A 327 -10.26 -9.63 -26.59
CA GLY A 327 -9.11 -10.17 -27.34
C GLY A 327 -7.75 -9.95 -26.69
N GLN A 328 -7.66 -9.20 -25.58
CA GLN A 328 -6.44 -9.04 -24.80
C GLN A 328 -6.39 -10.10 -23.69
N SER A 329 -5.24 -10.78 -23.53
CA SER A 329 -5.06 -11.69 -22.40
C SER A 329 -4.77 -10.92 -21.10
N ALA A 330 -5.08 -11.51 -19.95
CA ALA A 330 -4.74 -10.92 -18.65
C ALA A 330 -3.23 -10.70 -18.50
N LYS A 331 -2.41 -11.60 -19.06
CA LYS A 331 -0.95 -11.49 -19.05
C LYS A 331 -0.46 -10.28 -19.83
N ASP A 332 -1.02 -10.05 -21.03
CA ASP A 332 -0.63 -8.91 -21.86
C ASP A 332 -1.03 -7.58 -21.22
N LEU A 333 -2.20 -7.54 -20.57
CA LEU A 333 -2.60 -6.38 -19.78
C LEU A 333 -1.62 -6.12 -18.64
N ILE A 334 -1.25 -7.14 -17.86
CA ILE A 334 -0.32 -6.98 -16.73
C ILE A 334 1.04 -6.44 -17.23
N GLN A 335 1.57 -6.97 -18.32
CA GLN A 335 2.83 -6.47 -18.90
C GLN A 335 2.71 -5.00 -19.31
N LEU A 336 1.63 -4.63 -20.01
CA LEU A 336 1.37 -3.24 -20.36
C LEU A 336 1.29 -2.33 -19.13
N LEU A 337 0.64 -2.80 -18.06
CA LEU A 337 0.54 -2.05 -16.80
C LEU A 337 1.89 -1.91 -16.10
N GLU A 338 2.75 -2.92 -16.14
CA GLU A 338 4.12 -2.84 -15.62
C GLU A 338 4.93 -1.78 -16.37
N ASP A 339 4.86 -1.79 -17.71
CA ASP A 339 5.55 -0.83 -18.58
C ASP A 339 5.04 0.60 -18.34
N VAL A 340 3.72 0.80 -18.30
CA VAL A 340 3.11 2.10 -18.03
C VAL A 340 3.42 2.58 -16.61
N TYR A 341 3.47 1.69 -15.62
CA TYR A 341 3.75 2.04 -14.22
C TYR A 341 5.16 2.62 -14.04
N ILE A 342 6.15 2.07 -14.74
CA ILE A 342 7.54 2.55 -14.68
C ILE A 342 7.76 3.75 -15.60
N GLN A 343 6.97 3.88 -16.67
CA GLN A 343 7.02 5.01 -17.56
C GLN A 343 6.42 6.26 -16.88
N ASP A 344 7.04 7.42 -17.08
CA ASP A 344 6.55 8.71 -16.54
C ASP A 344 6.55 8.78 -14.98
N VAL A 345 7.33 7.92 -14.32
CA VAL A 345 7.59 8.02 -12.87
C VAL A 345 9.08 7.83 -12.59
N SER A 346 9.73 8.86 -12.07
CA SER A 346 11.14 8.82 -11.68
C SER A 346 11.31 7.95 -10.42
N VAL A 347 12.30 7.05 -10.44
CA VAL A 347 12.64 6.26 -9.26
C VAL A 347 13.33 7.15 -8.24
N SER A 348 12.83 7.16 -7.00
CA SER A 348 13.35 7.96 -5.90
C SER A 348 13.47 7.14 -4.62
N ASN A 349 14.44 7.49 -3.78
CA ASN A 349 14.61 6.91 -2.47
C ASN A 349 13.56 7.48 -1.48
N PRO A 350 12.75 6.65 -0.80
CA PRO A 350 11.78 7.11 0.20
C PRO A 350 12.38 8.00 1.29
N PHE A 351 13.60 7.69 1.74
CA PHE A 351 14.30 8.45 2.79
C PHE A 351 14.72 9.85 2.35
N GLU A 352 14.74 10.12 1.04
CA GLU A 352 15.11 11.43 0.48
C GLU A 352 13.88 12.28 0.17
N ASN A 353 12.67 11.71 0.21
CA ASN A 353 11.44 12.41 -0.14
C ASN A 353 11.19 13.61 0.81
N PRO A 354 11.12 14.85 0.29
CA PRO A 354 10.85 16.05 1.08
C PRO A 354 9.53 16.00 1.87
N ILE A 355 8.49 15.37 1.32
CA ILE A 355 7.20 15.20 2.00
C ILE A 355 7.34 14.28 3.20
N ALA A 356 8.04 13.15 3.04
CA ALA A 356 8.28 12.22 4.13
C ALA A 356 9.09 12.89 5.25
N LYS A 357 10.21 13.54 4.91
CA LYS A 357 11.05 14.29 5.86
C LYS A 357 10.23 15.30 6.66
N ARG A 358 9.45 16.14 5.97
CA ARG A 358 8.57 17.12 6.60
C ARG A 358 7.58 16.47 7.57
N LEU A 359 6.94 15.35 7.20
CA LEU A 359 5.99 14.65 8.08
C LEU A 359 6.67 14.02 9.30
N TYR A 360 7.92 13.59 9.17
CA TYR A 360 8.73 13.18 10.32
C TYR A 360 9.06 14.37 11.22
N ASP A 361 9.59 15.46 10.66
CA ASP A 361 10.00 16.64 11.41
C ASP A 361 8.82 17.32 12.16
N GLU A 362 7.65 17.41 11.52
CA GLU A 362 6.50 18.14 12.06
C GLU A 362 5.55 17.29 12.92
N TRP A 363 5.58 15.95 12.80
CA TRP A 363 4.55 15.09 13.39
C TRP A 363 5.07 13.76 13.96
N LEU A 364 5.77 12.97 13.17
CA LEU A 364 6.08 11.58 13.52
C LEU A 364 7.36 11.45 14.37
N GLY A 365 8.23 12.46 14.38
CA GLY A 365 9.55 12.40 15.00
C GLY A 365 10.53 11.62 14.12
N GLN A 366 11.06 10.51 14.63
CA GLN A 366 11.97 9.64 13.88
C GLN A 366 11.31 8.29 13.54
N PRO A 367 11.84 7.54 12.56
CA PRO A 367 11.33 6.22 12.24
C PRO A 367 11.27 5.29 13.46
N GLY A 368 10.15 4.60 13.65
CA GLY A 368 9.94 3.70 14.80
C GLY A 368 9.81 4.37 16.18
N SER A 369 9.67 5.71 16.24
CA SER A 369 9.34 6.45 17.47
C SER A 369 7.98 6.04 18.04
N GLU A 370 7.66 6.48 19.25
CA GLU A 370 6.33 6.26 19.84
C GLU A 370 5.22 6.92 19.01
N ASN A 371 5.45 8.13 18.49
CA ASN A 371 4.50 8.82 17.62
C ASN A 371 4.34 8.10 16.28
N ALA A 372 5.44 7.69 15.65
CA ALA A 372 5.39 6.93 14.40
C ALA A 372 4.64 5.61 14.59
N LYS A 373 4.91 4.87 15.67
CA LYS A 373 4.16 3.65 16.03
C LYS A 373 2.68 3.94 16.29
N LYS A 374 2.35 5.03 16.98
CA LYS A 374 0.95 5.39 17.27
C LYS A 374 0.13 5.60 15.99
N TYR A 375 0.69 6.27 15.00
CA TYR A 375 -0.07 6.70 13.81
C TYR A 375 0.15 5.83 12.57
N LEU A 376 1.33 5.24 12.41
CA LEU A 376 1.71 4.44 11.24
C LEU A 376 1.81 2.94 11.52
N HIS A 377 1.54 2.47 12.73
CA HIS A 377 1.47 1.04 13.03
C HIS A 377 0.06 0.64 13.48
N THR A 378 -0.23 -0.64 13.36
CA THR A 378 -1.48 -1.30 13.74
C THR A 378 -1.20 -2.67 14.34
N LYS A 379 -2.25 -3.37 14.75
CA LYS A 379 -2.19 -4.74 15.27
C LYS A 379 -3.15 -5.63 14.49
N TYR A 380 -2.87 -6.93 14.50
CA TYR A 380 -3.67 -7.94 13.83
C TYR A 380 -4.21 -8.93 14.84
N HIS A 381 -5.48 -9.30 14.69
CA HIS A 381 -6.20 -10.08 15.68
C HIS A 381 -6.83 -11.32 15.01
N PRO A 382 -6.78 -12.51 15.63
CA PRO A 382 -7.43 -13.68 15.08
C PRO A 382 -8.96 -13.47 15.09
N VAL A 383 -9.61 -13.79 13.98
CA VAL A 383 -11.08 -13.78 13.92
C VAL A 383 -11.60 -15.06 14.56
N VAL A 384 -12.21 -14.95 15.74
CA VAL A 384 -12.84 -16.08 16.42
C VAL A 384 -14.10 -16.46 15.64
N LYS A 385 -14.06 -17.60 14.93
CA LYS A 385 -15.25 -18.18 14.31
C LYS A 385 -16.25 -18.53 15.41
N SER A 386 -17.48 -18.03 15.34
CA SER A 386 -18.54 -18.42 16.26
C SER A 386 -18.80 -19.93 16.17
N VAL A 387 -19.15 -20.58 17.28
CA VAL A 387 -19.47 -22.02 17.32
C VAL A 387 -20.55 -22.39 16.28
N ALA A 388 -21.49 -21.47 16.01
CA ALA A 388 -22.51 -21.63 14.98
C ALA A 388 -21.94 -21.73 13.54
N SER A 389 -20.85 -21.01 13.24
CA SER A 389 -20.18 -21.08 11.93
C SER A 389 -19.33 -22.34 11.73
N GLN A 390 -18.98 -23.04 12.82
CA GLN A 390 -18.28 -24.31 12.77
C GLN A 390 -19.24 -25.49 12.53
N LEU A 391 -20.47 -25.40 13.06
CA LEU A 391 -21.51 -26.43 12.90
C LEU A 391 -22.15 -26.47 11.49
N GLN A 392 -22.07 -25.39 10.70
CA GLN A 392 -22.55 -25.38 9.30
C GLN A 392 -21.58 -26.03 8.31
N ASN A 393 -20.39 -26.44 8.74
CA ASN A 393 -19.37 -27.09 7.89
C ASN A 393 -19.19 -28.58 8.22
N TRP A 394 -20.16 -29.21 8.91
CA TRP A 394 -20.19 -30.64 9.19
C TRP A 394 -21.34 -31.32 8.46
#